data_AF-A0A0G4E5B4-F1
#
_entry.id   AF-A0A0G4E5B4-F1
#
_cell.length_a   1.000
_cell.length_b   1.000
_cell.length_c   1.000
_cell.angle_alpha   90.00
_cell.angle_beta   90.00
_cell.angle_gamma   90.00
#
_symmetry.space_group_name_H-M   'P 1'
#
loop_
_entity.id
_entity.type
_entity.pdbx_description
1 polymer ?
#
loop_
_entity_poly.entity_id
_entity_poly.type
_entity_poly.pdbx_seq_one_letter_code
_entity_poly.pdbx_strand_id
1 'polypeptide(L)'
;MSIRTANGYIALLAKQVEAGIISSGNPFVEEYLDTMDCSVEVELAQLRELQVGISRHPDTEPSISFTVIKKYLYGWKEADKFLSCLGLKGSKVLARGYYAALRA
;
A
#
# COMPACT_ATOMS: atom_id res chain seq x y z
N MET A 1 18.25 -10.68 4.19
CA MET A 1 16.94 -10.03 4.04
C MET A 1 16.21 -10.72 2.91
N SER A 2 15.08 -11.36 3.17
CA SER A 2 14.27 -12.00 2.13
C SER A 2 13.42 -10.97 1.38
N ILE A 3 13.93 -10.50 0.24
CA ILE A 3 13.21 -9.59 -0.67
C ILE A 3 11.86 -10.19 -1.07
N ARG A 4 11.81 -11.51 -1.32
CA ARG A 4 10.58 -12.23 -1.64
C ARG A 4 9.50 -12.09 -0.58
N THR A 5 9.86 -12.22 0.70
CA THR A 5 8.90 -12.14 1.81
C THR A 5 8.40 -10.71 1.97
N ALA A 6 9.29 -9.73 1.85
CA ALA A 6 8.95 -8.32 1.86
C ALA A 6 8.00 -7.95 0.70
N ASN A 7 8.31 -8.41 -0.52
CA ASN A 7 7.46 -8.24 -1.69
C ASN A 7 6.09 -8.90 -1.51
N GLY A 8 6.04 -10.12 -0.99
CA GLY A 8 4.76 -10.79 -0.67
C GLY A 8 3.90 -9.97 0.31
N TYR A 9 4.52 -9.35 1.31
CA TYR A 9 3.84 -8.46 2.25
C TYR A 9 3.30 -7.20 1.58
N ILE A 10 4.11 -6.56 0.71
CA ILE A 10 3.68 -5.37 -0.04
C ILE A 10 2.51 -5.71 -0.97
N ALA A 11 2.56 -6.83 -1.68
CA ALA A 11 1.48 -7.26 -2.56
C ALA A 11 0.17 -7.51 -1.80
N LEU A 12 0.25 -8.11 -0.60
CA LEU A 12 -0.92 -8.29 0.27
C LEU A 12 -1.49 -6.95 0.72
N LEU A 13 -0.63 -6.02 1.14
CA LEU A 13 -1.04 -4.68 1.54
C LEU A 13 -1.70 -3.93 0.38
N ALA A 14 -1.10 -3.98 -0.81
CA ALA A 14 -1.66 -3.35 -2.01
C ALA A 14 -3.06 -3.89 -2.34
N LYS A 15 -3.25 -5.21 -2.24
CA LYS A 15 -4.55 -5.86 -2.44
C LYS A 15 -5.59 -5.44 -1.39
N GLN A 16 -5.18 -5.28 -0.13
CA GLN A 16 -6.06 -4.83 0.95
C GLN A 16 -6.50 -3.38 0.76
N VAL A 17 -5.57 -2.50 0.36
CA VAL A 17 -5.88 -1.11 0.06
C VAL A 17 -6.78 -1.00 -1.16
N GLU A 18 -6.51 -1.74 -2.23
CA GLU A 18 -7.36 -1.77 -3.43
C GLU A 18 -8.80 -2.17 -3.07
N ALA A 19 -8.97 -3.26 -2.32
CA ALA A 19 -10.29 -3.71 -1.88
C ALA A 19 -10.96 -2.68 -0.96
N GLY A 20 -10.20 -2.03 -0.09
CA GLY A 20 -10.69 -0.97 0.80
C GLY A 20 -11.21 0.23 0.00
N ILE A 21 -10.43 0.74 -0.95
CA ILE A 21 -10.83 1.88 -1.80
C ILE A 21 -12.14 1.55 -2.53
N ILE A 22 -12.23 0.38 -3.17
CA ILE A 22 -13.41 -0.06 -3.92
C ILE A 22 -14.65 -0.20 -3.02
N SER A 23 -14.48 -0.63 -1.78
CA SER A 23 -15.61 -0.96 -0.88
C SER A 23 -16.03 0.17 0.06
N SER A 24 -15.15 1.14 0.35
CA SER A 24 -15.40 2.13 1.40
C SER A 24 -16.48 3.16 1.04
N GLY A 25 -16.55 3.58 -0.23
CA GLY A 25 -17.37 4.72 -0.66
C GLY A 25 -17.12 6.01 0.14
N ASN A 26 -15.96 6.12 0.80
CA ASN A 26 -15.69 7.19 1.77
C ASN A 26 -15.03 8.38 1.07
N PRO A 27 -15.62 9.59 1.09
CA PRO A 27 -15.07 10.77 0.40
C PRO A 27 -13.69 11.18 0.93
N PHE A 28 -13.34 10.81 2.16
CA PHE A 28 -12.02 11.10 2.72
C PHE A 28 -10.88 10.32 2.02
N VAL A 29 -11.21 9.18 1.39
CA VAL A 29 -10.24 8.42 0.58
C VAL A 29 -9.85 9.23 -0.65
N GLU A 30 -10.82 9.85 -1.30
CA GLU A 30 -10.61 10.72 -2.46
C GLU A 30 -9.84 11.97 -2.06
N GLU A 31 -10.27 12.65 -0.99
CA GLU A 31 -9.59 13.85 -0.47
C GLU A 31 -8.12 13.59 -0.13
N TYR A 32 -7.81 12.45 0.51
CA TYR A 32 -6.44 12.08 0.83
C TYR A 32 -5.58 11.76 -0.40
N LEU A 33 -6.17 11.17 -1.45
CA LEU A 33 -5.44 10.90 -2.69
C LEU A 33 -5.22 12.21 -3.48
N ASP A 34 -6.20 13.11 -3.46
CA ASP A 34 -6.11 14.46 -4.04
C ASP A 34 -5.00 15.30 -3.38
N THR A 35 -4.79 15.21 -2.06
CA THR A 35 -3.64 15.89 -1.42
C THR A 35 -2.27 15.37 -1.87
N MET A 36 -2.24 14.21 -2.52
CA MET A 36 -1.05 13.62 -3.12
C MET A 36 -1.02 13.73 -4.65
N ASP A 37 -1.85 14.60 -5.24
CA ASP A 37 -2.00 14.77 -6.69
C ASP A 37 -2.27 13.43 -7.41
N CYS A 38 -3.02 12.53 -6.78
CA CYS A 38 -3.28 11.19 -7.28
C CYS A 38 -4.78 10.93 -7.34
N SER A 39 -5.31 10.55 -8.50
CA SER A 39 -6.72 10.14 -8.59
C SER A 39 -6.92 8.71 -8.10
N VAL A 40 -8.14 8.39 -7.67
CA VAL A 40 -8.54 7.02 -7.30
C VAL A 40 -8.23 6.01 -8.40
N GLU A 41 -8.55 6.34 -9.66
CA GLU A 41 -8.29 5.45 -10.80
C GLU A 41 -6.80 5.17 -10.99
N VAL A 42 -5.96 6.20 -10.83
CA VAL A 42 -4.50 6.08 -10.93
C VAL A 42 -3.95 5.26 -9.77
N GLU A 43 -4.43 5.47 -8.55
CA GLU A 43 -4.01 4.68 -7.39
C GLU A 43 -4.37 3.20 -7.58
N LEU A 44 -5.61 2.90 -7.99
CA LEU A 44 -6.03 1.52 -8.26
C LEU A 44 -5.18 0.86 -9.35
N ALA A 45 -4.85 1.59 -10.41
CA ALA A 45 -3.95 1.11 -11.46
C ALA A 45 -2.55 0.81 -10.92
N GLN A 46 -1.96 1.71 -10.13
CA GLN A 46 -0.64 1.53 -9.50
C GLN A 46 -0.61 0.33 -8.55
N LEU A 47 -1.66 0.14 -7.74
CA LEU A 47 -1.77 -1.00 -6.82
C LEU A 47 -1.86 -2.33 -7.57
N ARG A 48 -2.59 -2.38 -8.69
CA ARG A 48 -2.68 -3.57 -9.55
C ARG A 48 -1.36 -3.85 -10.26
N GLU A 49 -0.73 -2.83 -10.81
CA GLU A 49 0.57 -2.96 -11.47
C GLU A 49 1.63 -3.48 -10.50
N LEU A 50 1.64 -2.98 -9.26
CA LEU A 50 2.52 -3.48 -8.20
C LEU A 50 2.29 -4.96 -7.89
N GLN A 51 1.03 -5.37 -7.73
CA GLN A 51 0.67 -6.78 -7.50
C GLN A 51 1.14 -7.68 -8.64
N VAL A 52 0.90 -7.27 -9.89
CA VAL A 52 1.34 -8.01 -11.09
C VAL A 52 2.86 -8.05 -11.17
N GLY A 53 3.54 -6.93 -10.95
CA GLY A 53 5.00 -6.83 -10.97
C GLY A 53 5.65 -7.77 -9.96
N ILE A 54 5.15 -7.79 -8.73
CA ILE A 54 5.61 -8.71 -7.67
C ILE A 54 5.31 -10.17 -8.05
N SER A 55 4.15 -10.46 -8.63
CA SER A 55 3.80 -11.83 -9.04
C SER A 55 4.74 -12.38 -10.12
N ARG A 56 5.19 -11.52 -11.04
CA ARG A 56 6.10 -11.88 -12.14
C ARG A 56 7.55 -11.94 -11.71
N HIS A 57 7.95 -11.05 -10.80
CA HIS A 57 9.33 -10.90 -10.33
C HIS A 57 9.37 -10.84 -8.81
N PRO A 58 9.08 -11.96 -8.11
CA PRO A 58 8.95 -11.96 -6.65
C PRO A 58 10.27 -11.66 -5.93
N ASP A 59 11.41 -11.90 -6.57
CA ASP A 59 12.74 -11.70 -6.01
C ASP A 59 13.35 -10.31 -6.35
N THR A 60 12.61 -9.47 -7.09
CA THR A 60 13.06 -8.14 -7.51
C THR A 60 12.19 -7.07 -6.87
N GLU A 61 12.79 -6.01 -6.34
CA GLU A 61 12.03 -4.88 -5.79
C GLU A 61 11.42 -4.06 -6.94
N PRO A 62 10.09 -3.93 -7.04
CA PRO A 62 9.45 -3.11 -8.05
C PRO A 62 9.75 -1.63 -7.80
N SER A 63 10.02 -0.83 -8.83
CA SER A 63 10.23 0.62 -8.69
C SER A 63 9.05 1.35 -8.03
N ILE A 64 7.82 0.86 -8.26
CA ILE A 64 6.57 1.40 -7.68
C ILE A 64 6.41 1.07 -6.18
N SER A 65 7.12 0.04 -5.67
CA SER A 65 7.00 -0.38 -4.27
C SER A 65 7.33 0.75 -3.30
N PHE A 66 8.35 1.55 -3.62
CA PHE A 66 8.79 2.67 -2.79
C PHE A 66 7.71 3.75 -2.66
N THR A 67 6.99 4.04 -3.75
CA THR A 67 5.89 5.01 -3.77
C THR A 67 4.74 4.54 -2.87
N VAL A 68 4.33 3.28 -3.02
CA VAL A 68 3.24 2.69 -2.21
C VAL A 68 3.63 2.59 -0.74
N ILE A 69 4.87 2.17 -0.45
CA ILE A 69 5.43 2.17 0.91
C ILE A 69 5.40 3.58 1.51
N LYS A 70 5.81 4.59 0.74
CA LYS A 70 5.85 5.98 1.22
C LYS A 70 4.45 6.51 1.57
N LYS A 71 3.45 6.25 0.70
CA LYS A 71 2.06 6.67 0.91
C LYS A 71 1.48 6.07 2.20
N TYR A 72 1.58 4.75 2.37
CA TYR A 72 0.84 4.05 3.44
C TYR A 72 1.63 3.75 4.71
N LEU A 73 2.96 3.56 4.62
CA LEU A 73 3.78 3.20 5.76
C LEU A 73 4.49 4.39 6.39
N TYR A 74 4.74 5.46 5.63
CA TYR A 74 5.51 6.62 6.07
C TYR A 74 4.76 7.97 6.06
N GLY A 75 3.50 8.02 5.61
CA GLY A 75 2.68 9.26 5.53
C GLY A 75 1.98 9.70 6.83
N TRP A 76 2.65 9.58 7.99
CA TRP A 76 2.13 9.69 9.37
C TRP A 76 0.87 10.59 9.57
N LYS A 77 -0.04 10.15 10.45
CA LYS A 77 -1.36 10.74 10.80
C LYS A 77 -2.40 10.72 9.67
N GLU A 78 -2.10 11.21 8.48
CA GLU A 78 -3.08 11.23 7.39
C GLU A 78 -3.22 9.85 6.75
N ALA A 79 -2.10 9.15 6.56
CA ALA A 79 -2.13 7.74 6.17
C ALA A 79 -2.91 6.88 7.18
N ASP A 80 -2.82 7.18 8.49
CA ASP A 80 -3.58 6.43 9.51
C ASP A 80 -5.09 6.71 9.43
N LYS A 81 -5.49 7.95 9.15
CA LYS A 81 -6.90 8.28 8.91
C LYS A 81 -7.41 7.56 7.66
N PHE A 82 -6.67 7.62 6.56
CA PHE A 82 -7.00 6.90 5.33
C PHE A 82 -7.15 5.39 5.59
N LEU A 83 -6.16 4.77 6.22
CA LEU A 83 -6.20 3.34 6.55
C LEU A 83 -7.38 3.00 7.47
N SER A 84 -7.70 3.88 8.42
CA SER A 84 -8.87 3.71 9.28
C SER A 84 -10.19 3.81 8.51
N CYS A 85 -10.30 4.70 7.52
CA CYS A 85 -11.46 4.78 6.63
C CYS A 85 -11.67 3.49 5.82
N LEU A 86 -10.59 2.76 5.54
CA LEU A 86 -10.61 1.46 4.87
C LEU A 86 -10.75 0.26 5.82
N GLY A 87 -10.84 0.48 7.13
CA GLY A 87 -10.86 -0.61 8.13
C GLY A 87 -9.54 -1.37 8.25
N LEU A 88 -8.43 -0.78 7.80
CA LEU A 88 -7.10 -1.38 7.81
C LEU A 88 -6.32 -1.02 9.08
N LYS A 89 -5.27 -1.80 9.35
CA LYS A 89 -4.35 -1.51 10.47
C LYS A 89 -3.61 -0.21 10.20
N GLY A 90 -3.30 0.55 11.25
CA GLY A 90 -2.52 1.79 11.12
C GLY A 90 -1.11 1.56 10.55
N SER A 91 -0.56 2.60 9.92
CA SER A 91 0.72 2.65 9.23
C SER A 91 1.87 2.07 10.06
N LYS A 92 1.94 2.38 11.36
CA LYS A 92 2.98 1.86 12.27
C LYS A 92 2.95 0.33 12.41
N VAL A 93 1.76 -0.26 12.45
CA VAL A 93 1.61 -1.72 12.54
C VAL A 93 1.99 -2.35 11.21
N LEU A 94 1.57 -1.73 10.10
CA LEU A 94 1.91 -2.20 8.77
C LEU A 94 3.42 -2.12 8.50
N ALA A 95 4.09 -1.04 8.92
CA ALA A 95 5.53 -0.84 8.80
C ALA A 95 6.31 -1.89 9.60
N ARG A 96 5.87 -2.21 10.82
CA ARG A 96 6.47 -3.30 11.61
C ARG A 96 6.36 -4.65 10.90
N GLY A 97 5.21 -4.95 10.30
CA GLY A 97 5.02 -6.17 9.50
C GLY A 97 5.97 -6.22 8.30
N TYR A 98 6.13 -5.10 7.60
CA TYR A 98 7.07 -4.97 6.48
C TYR A 98 8.53 -5.19 6.92
N TYR A 99 8.99 -4.55 7.98
CA TYR A 99 10.35 -4.74 8.49
C TYR A 99 10.60 -6.15 9.02
N ALA A 100 9.58 -6.81 9.60
CA ALA A 100 9.67 -8.20 9.98
C ALA A 100 9.83 -9.11 8.75
N ALA A 101 9.06 -8.86 7.69
CA ALA A 101 9.16 -9.57 6.42
C ALA A 101 10.53 -9.39 5.75
N LEU A 102 11.13 -8.20 5.83
CA LEU A 102 12.50 -7.96 5.36
C LEU A 102 13.56 -8.75 6.14
N ARG A 103 13.33 -8.99 7.44
CA ARG A 103 14.29 -9.68 8.33
C ARG A 103 14.17 -11.21 8.32
N ALA A 104 13.05 -11.74 7.83
CA ALA A 104 12.87 -13.16 7.55
C ALA A 104 13.80 -13.62 6.41
#